data_AF-A0A1M6B5V4-F1
#
_entry.id   AF-A0A1M6B5V4-F1
#
_cell.length_a   1.000
_cell.length_b   1.000
_cell.length_c   1.000
_cell.angle_alpha   90.00
_cell.angle_beta   90.00
_cell.angle_gamma   90.00
#
_symmetry.space_group_name_H-M   'P 1'
#
loop_
_entity.id
_entity.type
_entity.pdbx_description
1 polymer ?
#
loop_
_entity_poly.entity_id
_entity_poly.type
_entity_poly.pdbx_seq_one_letter_code
_entity_poly.pdbx_strand_id
1 'polypeptide(L)'
;MAQDPRLDPEMAAFTEMMAARAAGYPPQRLERPLDASRASNDALNMTLFSPEPRMAESADRWVLARGRRVLCRLHRPRTDAPLPALIYLHGGGWVWNSVDTHDPLMRSYAEGAGCAVVGPDYALSPEAAFPQALEEVAAVTRWIAAHGAEWGLDPGRITLGGDSAGANLALGAALLLRQSDPGLRLRGLLLNYGVFDDRMATPSYAEFAEGYGLTAEKMRFYWDCYAPNPADRLSPFAAPIRADLRGLPPCLVQIAELDVLADENRDMVRALRDAGVAVEEETFPGMVHGFLRARNHVGAARRAVSVAVDWLKRNG
;
A
#
# COMPACT_ATOMS: atom_id res chain seq x y z
N MET A 1 -24.62 5.96 -2.58
CA MET A 1 -23.90 4.68 -2.73
C MET A 1 -24.83 3.69 -3.42
N ALA A 2 -24.31 2.64 -4.05
CA ALA A 2 -25.15 1.53 -4.47
C ALA A 2 -25.91 1.00 -3.24
N GLN A 3 -27.21 0.76 -3.37
CA GLN A 3 -28.01 0.05 -2.37
C GLN A 3 -27.66 -1.45 -2.40
N ASP A 4 -26.37 -1.77 -2.26
CA ASP A 4 -25.88 -3.14 -2.24
C ASP A 4 -26.11 -3.71 -0.84
N PRO A 5 -26.95 -4.73 -0.67
CA PRO A 5 -27.23 -5.32 0.64
C PRO A 5 -26.00 -6.01 1.28
N ARG A 6 -24.92 -6.23 0.52
CA ARG A 6 -23.66 -6.78 1.03
C ARG A 6 -22.81 -5.74 1.74
N LEU A 7 -23.02 -4.45 1.47
CA LEU A 7 -22.22 -3.38 2.06
C LEU A 7 -22.38 -3.38 3.57
N ASP A 8 -21.25 -3.43 4.28
CA ASP A 8 -21.26 -3.40 5.74
C ASP A 8 -21.84 -2.06 6.25
N PRO A 9 -22.74 -2.07 7.25
CA PRO A 9 -23.38 -0.85 7.72
C PRO A 9 -22.42 0.21 8.27
N GLU A 10 -21.33 -0.19 8.95
CA GLU A 10 -20.32 0.76 9.44
C GLU A 10 -19.52 1.33 8.26
N MET A 11 -19.24 0.51 7.26
CA MET A 11 -18.58 0.94 6.02
C MET A 11 -19.43 1.91 5.20
N ALA A 12 -20.74 1.67 5.14
CA ALA A 12 -21.71 2.60 4.54
C ALA A 12 -21.69 3.94 5.28
N ALA A 13 -21.82 3.93 6.60
CA ALA A 13 -21.80 5.13 7.43
C ALA A 13 -20.49 5.92 7.30
N PHE A 14 -19.35 5.22 7.25
CA PHE A 14 -18.05 5.86 7.03
C PHE A 14 -17.97 6.52 5.65
N THR A 15 -18.44 5.85 4.60
CA THR A 15 -18.44 6.42 3.25
C THR A 15 -19.35 7.65 3.15
N GLU A 16 -20.52 7.62 3.77
CA GLU A 16 -21.43 8.77 3.85
C GLU A 16 -20.78 9.94 4.62
N MET A 17 -20.12 9.66 5.75
CA MET A 17 -19.36 10.66 6.49
C MET A 17 -18.26 11.29 5.63
N MET A 18 -17.49 10.48 4.90
CA MET A 18 -16.43 11.00 4.03
C MET A 18 -16.98 11.79 2.85
N ALA A 19 -18.12 11.39 2.28
CA ALA A 19 -18.81 12.15 1.24
C ALA A 19 -19.31 13.51 1.76
N ALA A 20 -19.87 13.54 2.97
CA ALA A 20 -20.30 14.78 3.61
C ALA A 20 -19.11 15.72 3.88
N ARG A 21 -17.97 15.17 4.33
CA ARG A 21 -16.73 15.96 4.50
C ARG A 21 -16.22 16.49 3.17
N ALA A 22 -16.22 15.67 2.12
CA ALA A 22 -15.74 16.05 0.79
C ALA A 22 -16.49 17.27 0.20
N ALA A 23 -17.75 17.50 0.58
CA ALA A 23 -18.51 18.68 0.18
C ALA A 23 -17.90 20.02 0.67
N GLY A 24 -17.03 19.97 1.69
CA GLY A 24 -16.28 21.13 2.19
C GLY A 24 -14.96 21.43 1.46
N TYR A 25 -14.58 20.62 0.47
CA TYR A 25 -13.29 20.71 -0.22
C TYR A 25 -13.48 20.89 -1.74
N PRO A 26 -12.50 21.48 -2.44
CA PRO A 26 -12.53 21.55 -3.90
C PRO A 26 -12.68 20.15 -4.53
N PRO A 27 -13.49 20.01 -5.59
CA PRO A 27 -13.71 18.71 -6.21
C PRO A 27 -12.40 18.14 -6.78
N GLN A 28 -12.13 16.87 -6.50
CA GLN A 28 -11.00 16.15 -7.06
C GLN A 28 -11.29 15.82 -8.52
N ARG A 29 -10.38 16.19 -9.42
CA ARG A 29 -10.49 15.92 -10.86
C ARG A 29 -9.41 14.97 -11.31
N LEU A 30 -9.79 14.02 -12.17
CA LEU A 30 -8.86 13.13 -12.89
C LEU A 30 -8.27 13.85 -14.12
N GLU A 31 -7.67 15.02 -13.89
CA GLU A 31 -7.19 15.92 -14.94
C GLU A 31 -5.89 16.60 -14.48
N ARG A 32 -4.96 16.81 -15.41
CA ARG A 32 -3.67 17.48 -15.15
C ARG A 32 -3.80 19.00 -15.34
N PRO A 33 -3.05 19.84 -14.59
CA PRO A 33 -2.11 19.48 -13.52
C PRO A 33 -2.83 19.00 -12.24
N LEU A 34 -2.21 18.05 -11.54
CA LEU A 34 -2.86 17.34 -10.43
C LEU A 34 -2.67 18.01 -9.07
N ASP A 35 -1.79 19.00 -8.95
CA ASP A 35 -1.36 19.60 -7.68
C ASP A 35 -2.54 20.07 -6.82
N ALA A 36 -3.50 20.79 -7.41
CA ALA A 36 -4.67 21.27 -6.69
C ALA A 36 -5.59 20.12 -6.23
N SER A 37 -5.80 19.12 -7.10
CA SER A 37 -6.59 17.92 -6.77
C SER A 37 -5.91 17.10 -5.67
N ARG A 38 -4.57 16.97 -5.69
CA ARG A 38 -3.78 16.29 -4.67
C ARG A 38 -3.86 17.02 -3.33
N ALA A 39 -3.67 18.33 -3.32
CA ALA A 39 -3.79 19.13 -2.11
C ALA A 39 -5.20 19.00 -1.49
N SER A 40 -6.25 19.02 -2.31
CA SER A 40 -7.62 18.80 -1.85
C SER A 40 -7.83 17.38 -1.30
N ASN A 41 -7.32 16.37 -2.01
CA ASN A 41 -7.37 14.97 -1.55
C ASN A 41 -6.67 14.78 -0.21
N ASP A 42 -5.46 15.31 -0.07
CA ASP A 42 -4.67 15.16 1.14
C ASP A 42 -5.35 15.90 2.29
N ALA A 43 -5.82 17.13 2.08
CA ALA A 43 -6.56 17.87 3.09
C ALA A 43 -7.82 17.13 3.58
N LEU A 44 -8.58 16.50 2.67
CA LEU A 44 -9.72 15.67 3.03
C LEU A 44 -9.28 14.45 3.85
N ASN A 45 -8.23 13.74 3.44
CA ASN A 45 -7.74 12.54 4.12
C ASN A 45 -7.10 12.85 5.48
N MET A 46 -6.49 14.03 5.63
CA MET A 46 -5.95 14.49 6.90
C MET A 46 -7.03 14.76 7.95
N THR A 47 -8.33 14.81 7.59
CA THR A 47 -9.42 14.80 8.57
C THR A 47 -9.55 13.47 9.34
N LEU A 48 -8.87 12.42 8.89
CA LEU A 48 -8.76 11.12 9.56
C LEU A 48 -7.45 10.99 10.35
N PHE A 49 -6.59 12.01 10.30
CA PHE A 49 -5.32 11.99 11.01
C PHE A 49 -5.53 11.85 12.51
N SER A 50 -4.67 11.04 13.13
CA SER A 50 -4.53 10.94 14.57
C SER A 50 -3.06 10.73 14.88
N PRO A 51 -2.48 11.46 15.86
CA PRO A 51 -1.11 11.21 16.31
C PRO A 51 -0.99 9.93 17.14
N GLU A 52 -2.11 9.26 17.43
CA GLU A 52 -2.16 8.01 18.19
C GLU A 52 -2.07 6.77 17.28
N PRO A 53 -1.41 5.69 17.73
CA PRO A 53 -0.68 5.58 18.99
C PRO A 53 0.61 6.42 19.02
N ARG A 54 0.93 7.00 20.19
CA ARG A 54 2.18 7.74 20.41
C ARG A 54 3.40 6.83 20.29
N MET A 55 4.30 7.22 19.41
CA MET A 55 5.58 6.54 19.20
C MET A 55 6.65 7.04 20.17
N ALA A 56 7.65 6.22 20.46
CA ALA A 56 8.86 6.67 21.15
C ALA A 56 9.64 7.65 20.27
N GLU A 57 9.65 7.41 18.96
CA GLU A 57 10.17 8.34 17.97
C GLU A 57 9.24 8.40 16.75
N SER A 58 8.98 9.61 16.26
CA SER A 58 8.45 9.83 14.92
C SER A 58 9.28 10.92 14.27
N ALA A 59 9.99 10.59 13.21
CA ALA A 59 10.91 11.53 12.60
C ALA A 59 11.09 11.27 11.12
N ASP A 60 11.32 12.35 10.38
CA ASP A 60 11.67 12.26 8.97
C ASP A 60 13.19 12.02 8.84
N ARG A 61 13.53 11.12 7.92
CA ARG A 61 14.88 10.80 7.49
C ARG A 61 14.95 10.88 5.98
N TRP A 62 16.16 10.84 5.41
CA TRP A 62 16.34 10.96 3.97
C TRP A 62 17.29 9.90 3.46
N VAL A 63 16.91 9.28 2.34
CA VAL A 63 17.76 8.37 1.57
C VAL A 63 17.99 8.98 0.20
N LEU A 64 19.23 8.91 -0.29
CA LEU A 64 19.54 9.27 -1.67
C LEU A 64 19.19 8.09 -2.58
N ALA A 65 18.25 8.31 -3.49
CA ALA A 65 17.83 7.33 -4.48
C ALA A 65 17.60 8.03 -5.82
N ARG A 66 18.20 7.53 -6.90
CA ARG A 66 17.97 8.03 -8.28
C ARG A 66 18.19 9.55 -8.43
N GLY A 67 19.15 10.12 -7.69
CA GLY A 67 19.41 11.57 -7.71
C GLY A 67 18.38 12.42 -6.95
N ARG A 68 17.39 11.80 -6.30
CA ARG A 68 16.44 12.43 -5.38
C ARG A 68 16.80 12.13 -3.92
N ARG A 69 16.45 13.07 -3.04
CA ARG A 69 16.37 12.85 -1.60
C ARG A 69 14.97 12.36 -1.26
N VAL A 70 14.80 11.05 -1.13
CA VAL A 70 13.52 10.44 -0.76
C VAL A 70 13.32 10.61 0.75
N LEU A 71 12.25 11.29 1.15
CA LEU A 71 11.86 11.37 2.56
C LEU A 71 11.40 9.99 3.01
N CYS A 72 11.84 9.57 4.18
CA CYS A 72 11.46 8.32 4.84
C CYS A 72 10.93 8.69 6.22
N ARG A 73 9.61 8.62 6.40
CA ARG A 73 9.01 8.83 7.72
C ARG A 73 9.19 7.58 8.57
N LEU A 74 9.91 7.72 9.66
CA LEU A 74 10.21 6.64 10.60
C LEU A 74 9.31 6.75 11.83
N HIS A 75 8.60 5.66 12.13
CA HIS A 75 7.89 5.46 13.40
C HIS A 75 8.53 4.32 14.17
N ARG A 76 8.91 4.59 15.42
CA ARG A 76 9.48 3.58 16.32
C ARG A 76 8.66 3.47 17.61
N PRO A 77 8.15 2.28 17.96
CA PRO A 77 7.62 2.03 19.29
C PRO A 77 8.75 2.04 20.32
N ARG A 78 8.40 2.08 21.62
CA ARG A 78 9.40 2.11 22.70
C ARG A 78 10.10 0.75 22.82
N THR A 79 11.41 0.72 22.60
CA THR A 79 12.26 -0.46 22.87
C THR A 79 13.74 -0.04 22.98
N ASP A 80 14.52 -0.87 23.68
CA ASP A 80 15.97 -0.74 23.82
C ASP A 80 16.76 -1.63 22.84
N ALA A 81 16.08 -2.46 22.03
CA ALA A 81 16.69 -3.37 21.06
C ALA A 81 16.50 -2.92 19.60
N PRO A 82 17.38 -3.31 18.66
CA PRO A 82 17.16 -3.13 17.23
C PRO A 82 15.81 -3.71 16.78
N LEU A 83 15.05 -2.92 16.03
CA LEU A 83 13.69 -3.26 15.62
C LEU A 83 13.65 -3.90 14.24
N PRO A 84 12.79 -4.92 14.01
CA PRO A 84 12.36 -5.28 12.66
C PRO A 84 11.81 -4.05 11.94
N ALA A 85 11.99 -3.98 10.62
CA ALA A 85 11.52 -2.87 9.81
C ALA A 85 10.41 -3.33 8.85
N LEU A 86 9.24 -2.71 8.95
CA LEU A 86 8.24 -2.72 7.89
C LEU A 86 8.42 -1.46 7.04
N ILE A 87 8.79 -1.62 5.77
CA ILE A 87 8.73 -0.54 4.80
C ILE A 87 7.31 -0.52 4.23
N TYR A 88 6.51 0.47 4.62
CA TYR A 88 5.09 0.55 4.26
C TYR A 88 4.86 1.61 3.17
N LEU A 89 4.24 1.19 2.08
CA LEU A 89 4.03 1.99 0.88
C LEU A 89 2.55 2.36 0.82
N HIS A 90 2.25 3.65 0.80
CA HIS A 90 0.88 4.12 0.81
C HIS A 90 0.13 3.76 -0.47
N GLY A 91 -1.20 3.62 -0.39
CA GLY A 91 -2.06 3.54 -1.56
C GLY A 91 -2.29 4.91 -2.21
N GLY A 92 -3.02 4.93 -3.31
CA GLY A 92 -3.33 6.17 -4.04
C GLY A 92 -3.13 6.10 -5.55
N GLY A 93 -3.12 4.90 -6.14
CA GLY A 93 -2.99 4.76 -7.59
C GLY A 93 -1.71 5.35 -8.16
N TRP A 94 -0.62 5.37 -7.39
CA TRP A 94 0.65 6.07 -7.68
C TRP A 94 0.52 7.59 -7.92
N VAL A 95 -0.67 8.15 -7.79
CA VAL A 95 -1.00 9.53 -8.17
C VAL A 95 -1.35 10.38 -6.96
N TRP A 96 -1.97 9.80 -5.94
CA TRP A 96 -2.54 10.51 -4.79
C TRP A 96 -1.84 10.12 -3.49
N ASN A 97 -2.23 10.83 -2.43
CA ASN A 97 -1.82 10.58 -1.06
C ASN A 97 -0.34 10.86 -0.82
N SER A 98 0.04 10.72 0.44
CA SER A 98 1.40 10.90 0.93
C SER A 98 1.63 10.06 2.18
N VAL A 99 2.87 10.08 2.69
CA VAL A 99 3.20 9.52 4.00
C VAL A 99 2.34 10.11 5.13
N ASP A 100 1.88 11.36 5.03
CA ASP A 100 1.01 11.98 6.06
C ASP A 100 -0.36 11.31 6.14
N THR A 101 -0.96 11.02 4.98
CA THR A 101 -2.30 10.41 4.90
C THR A 101 -2.34 8.97 5.44
N HIS A 102 -1.18 8.30 5.51
CA HIS A 102 -1.04 6.93 6.01
C HIS A 102 -0.30 6.85 7.36
N ASP A 103 0.21 7.97 7.87
CA ASP A 103 0.89 8.06 9.18
C ASP A 103 0.11 7.35 10.31
N PRO A 104 -1.21 7.54 10.46
CA PRO A 104 -1.94 6.87 11.53
C PRO A 104 -2.00 5.35 11.38
N LEU A 105 -2.03 4.83 10.14
CA LEU A 105 -1.98 3.39 9.86
C LEU A 105 -0.59 2.83 10.16
N MET A 106 0.46 3.53 9.71
CA MET A 106 1.85 3.17 9.99
C MET A 106 2.14 3.11 11.50
N ARG A 107 1.64 4.08 12.29
CA ARG A 107 1.73 4.02 13.77
C ARG A 107 1.03 2.80 14.36
N SER A 108 -0.14 2.43 13.80
CA SER A 108 -0.91 1.28 14.28
C SER A 108 -0.15 -0.04 14.05
N TYR A 109 0.53 -0.17 12.91
CA TYR A 109 1.43 -1.32 12.67
C TYR A 109 2.66 -1.29 13.56
N ALA A 110 3.30 -0.13 13.72
CA ALA A 110 4.50 0.03 14.54
C ALA A 110 4.24 -0.40 16.00
N GLU A 111 3.19 0.16 16.62
CA GLU A 111 2.80 -0.18 17.98
C GLU A 111 2.35 -1.64 18.09
N GLY A 112 1.41 -2.04 17.23
CA GLY A 112 0.77 -3.33 17.33
C GLY A 112 1.73 -4.50 17.14
N ALA A 113 2.65 -4.40 16.16
CA ALA A 113 3.60 -5.45 15.82
C ALA A 113 4.92 -5.35 16.59
N GLY A 114 5.18 -4.24 17.29
CA GLY A 114 6.47 -4.01 17.96
C GLY A 114 7.63 -3.92 16.96
N CYS A 115 7.38 -3.32 15.79
CA CYS A 115 8.38 -3.11 14.74
C CYS A 115 8.51 -1.61 14.43
N ALA A 116 9.62 -1.22 13.82
CA ALA A 116 9.71 0.09 13.21
C ALA A 116 8.95 0.09 11.87
N VAL A 117 8.26 1.18 11.58
CA VAL A 117 7.64 1.40 10.26
C VAL A 117 8.32 2.55 9.57
N VAL A 118 8.79 2.31 8.34
CA VAL A 118 9.38 3.32 7.47
C VAL A 118 8.44 3.54 6.30
N GLY A 119 7.92 4.75 6.14
CA GLY A 119 7.13 5.18 4.99
C GLY A 119 7.97 6.03 4.04
N PRO A 120 8.43 5.50 2.89
CA PRO A 120 9.06 6.29 1.85
C PRO A 120 8.03 7.17 1.15
N ASP A 121 8.29 8.47 1.05
CA ASP A 121 7.54 9.43 0.25
C ASP A 121 8.02 9.33 -1.22
N TYR A 122 7.68 8.21 -1.85
CA TYR A 122 8.11 7.87 -3.20
C TYR A 122 7.51 8.82 -4.23
N ALA A 123 8.17 8.96 -5.38
CA ALA A 123 7.71 9.84 -6.44
C ALA A 123 6.33 9.45 -7.00
N LEU A 124 5.44 10.43 -7.15
CA LEU A 124 4.11 10.22 -7.73
C LEU A 124 4.12 10.39 -9.25
N SER A 125 3.28 9.61 -9.90
CA SER A 125 2.95 9.71 -11.31
C SER A 125 1.85 10.74 -11.52
N PRO A 126 1.80 11.43 -12.67
CA PRO A 126 2.56 11.19 -13.90
C PRO A 126 3.92 11.90 -14.00
N GLU A 127 4.28 12.74 -13.04
CA GLU A 127 5.56 13.48 -13.04
C GLU A 127 6.76 12.53 -12.98
N ALA A 128 6.59 11.42 -12.25
CA ALA A 128 7.49 10.28 -12.23
C ALA A 128 6.72 9.02 -12.64
N ALA A 129 6.78 8.68 -13.93
CA ALA A 129 6.23 7.42 -14.44
C ALA A 129 7.10 6.21 -14.01
N PHE A 130 6.57 5.01 -14.19
CA PHE A 130 7.30 3.75 -14.08
C PHE A 130 8.62 3.83 -14.88
N PRO A 131 9.75 3.31 -14.35
CA PRO A 131 9.89 2.58 -13.09
C PRO A 131 10.33 3.43 -11.89
N GLN A 132 10.20 4.76 -11.94
CA GLN A 132 10.89 5.62 -10.96
C GLN A 132 10.52 5.34 -9.49
N ALA A 133 9.22 5.33 -9.14
CA ALA A 133 8.78 5.05 -7.76
C ALA A 133 9.24 3.68 -7.27
N LEU A 134 9.17 2.66 -8.13
CA LEU A 134 9.63 1.31 -7.85
C LEU A 134 11.14 1.26 -7.54
N GLU A 135 11.94 1.94 -8.34
CA GLU A 135 13.40 2.02 -8.15
C GLU A 135 13.76 2.79 -6.88
N GLU A 136 13.01 3.84 -6.54
CA GLU A 136 13.17 4.58 -5.27
C GLU A 136 12.89 3.67 -4.07
N VAL A 137 11.80 2.90 -4.09
CA VAL A 137 11.47 1.93 -3.04
C VAL A 137 12.56 0.86 -2.90
N ALA A 138 13.04 0.30 -4.01
CA ALA A 138 14.12 -0.68 -3.99
C ALA A 138 15.43 -0.06 -3.44
N ALA A 139 15.75 1.18 -3.79
CA ALA A 139 16.92 1.88 -3.26
C ALA A 139 16.81 2.17 -1.75
N VAL A 140 15.64 2.59 -1.27
CA VAL A 140 15.39 2.75 0.18
C VAL A 140 15.54 1.42 0.91
N THR A 141 15.03 0.33 0.32
CA THR A 141 15.15 -1.01 0.90
C THR A 141 16.62 -1.45 1.00
N ARG A 142 17.41 -1.26 -0.06
CA ARG A 142 18.87 -1.51 -0.03
C ARG A 142 19.57 -0.68 1.02
N TRP A 143 19.21 0.59 1.12
CA TRP A 143 19.79 1.50 2.11
C TRP A 143 19.50 0.99 3.53
N ILE A 144 18.26 0.61 3.84
CA ILE A 144 17.90 0.05 5.14
C ILE A 144 18.64 -1.27 5.41
N ALA A 145 18.81 -2.13 4.41
CA ALA A 145 19.58 -3.37 4.54
C ALA A 145 21.08 -3.14 4.82
N ALA A 146 21.64 -2.03 4.37
CA ALA A 146 23.06 -1.69 4.57
C ALA A 146 23.31 -0.81 5.80
N HIS A 147 22.40 0.11 6.11
CA HIS A 147 22.57 1.22 7.05
C HIS A 147 21.46 1.31 8.11
N GLY A 148 20.48 0.40 8.10
CA GLY A 148 19.31 0.47 9.00
C GLY A 148 19.67 0.48 10.48
N ALA A 149 20.82 -0.10 10.86
CA ALA A 149 21.33 -0.04 12.23
C ALA A 149 21.55 1.40 12.73
N GLU A 150 21.89 2.34 11.82
CA GLU A 150 22.01 3.78 12.13
C GLU A 150 20.66 4.40 12.53
N TRP A 151 19.55 3.79 12.11
CA TRP A 151 18.19 4.18 12.49
C TRP A 151 17.61 3.26 13.59
N GLY A 152 18.45 2.42 14.22
CA GLY A 152 18.07 1.42 15.21
C GLY A 152 17.18 0.29 14.68
N LEU A 153 17.31 -0.01 13.39
CA LEU A 153 16.64 -1.11 12.71
C LEU A 153 17.56 -2.33 12.64
N ASP A 154 16.98 -3.53 12.62
CA ASP A 154 17.67 -4.78 12.31
C ASP A 154 17.67 -5.01 10.80
N PRO A 155 18.83 -4.89 10.11
CA PRO A 155 18.89 -5.00 8.65
C PRO A 155 18.59 -6.41 8.12
N GLY A 156 18.62 -7.44 8.98
CA GLY A 156 18.25 -8.82 8.63
C GLY A 156 16.75 -9.11 8.75
N ARG A 157 15.95 -8.13 9.17
CA ARG A 157 14.53 -8.28 9.51
C ARG A 157 13.69 -7.20 8.83
N ILE A 158 13.64 -7.27 7.49
CA ILE A 158 12.93 -6.30 6.65
C ILE A 158 11.73 -6.96 6.00
N THR A 159 10.56 -6.35 6.16
CA THR A 159 9.31 -6.69 5.48
C THR A 159 8.92 -5.52 4.57
N LEU A 160 8.40 -5.81 3.38
CA LEU A 160 7.75 -4.80 2.55
C LEU A 160 6.24 -4.93 2.70
N GLY A 161 5.54 -3.82 2.68
CA GLY A 161 4.08 -3.85 2.66
C GLY A 161 3.49 -2.59 2.06
N GLY A 162 2.20 -2.65 1.81
CA GLY A 162 1.46 -1.49 1.34
C GLY A 162 0.02 -1.83 1.04
N ASP A 163 -0.73 -0.81 0.64
CA ASP A 163 -2.11 -0.97 0.22
C ASP A 163 -2.32 -0.47 -1.21
N SER A 164 -3.19 -1.14 -1.98
CA SER A 164 -3.52 -0.74 -3.35
C SER A 164 -2.25 -0.65 -4.23
N ALA A 165 -1.98 0.52 -4.83
CA ALA A 165 -0.75 0.81 -5.55
C ALA A 165 0.53 0.65 -4.69
N GLY A 166 0.46 0.81 -3.38
CA GLY A 166 1.57 0.55 -2.48
C GLY A 166 1.89 -0.94 -2.36
N ALA A 167 0.88 -1.82 -2.36
CA ALA A 167 1.07 -3.27 -2.41
C ALA A 167 1.67 -3.72 -3.76
N ASN A 168 1.31 -3.04 -4.86
CA ASN A 168 1.98 -3.22 -6.15
C ASN A 168 3.47 -2.91 -6.05
N LEU A 169 3.82 -1.73 -5.53
CA LEU A 169 5.22 -1.31 -5.37
C LEU A 169 5.99 -2.26 -4.43
N ALA A 170 5.35 -2.76 -3.36
CA ALA A 170 5.97 -3.69 -2.43
C ALA A 170 6.34 -5.01 -3.12
N LEU A 171 5.40 -5.60 -3.86
CA LEU A 171 5.63 -6.85 -4.60
C LEU A 171 6.61 -6.64 -5.77
N GLY A 172 6.46 -5.55 -6.53
CA GLY A 172 7.37 -5.19 -7.61
C GLY A 172 8.80 -4.98 -7.10
N ALA A 173 8.99 -4.31 -5.97
CA ALA A 173 10.30 -4.09 -5.36
C ALA A 173 10.90 -5.40 -4.86
N ALA A 174 10.10 -6.29 -4.27
CA ALA A 174 10.56 -7.62 -3.86
C ALA A 174 11.08 -8.44 -5.05
N LEU A 175 10.36 -8.41 -6.17
CA LEU A 175 10.76 -9.07 -7.43
C LEU A 175 12.06 -8.46 -7.98
N LEU A 176 12.16 -7.13 -8.01
CA LEU A 176 13.35 -6.43 -8.47
C LEU A 176 14.56 -6.76 -7.59
N LEU A 177 14.43 -6.66 -6.27
CA LEU A 177 15.50 -6.95 -5.31
C LEU A 177 15.95 -8.41 -5.34
N ARG A 178 15.02 -9.36 -5.53
CA ARG A 178 15.39 -10.78 -5.72
C ARG A 178 16.32 -10.96 -6.93
N GLN A 179 16.07 -10.21 -8.01
CA GLN A 179 16.89 -10.28 -9.22
C GLN A 179 18.21 -9.53 -9.08
N SER A 180 18.22 -8.32 -8.52
CA SER A 180 19.40 -7.45 -8.50
C SER A 180 20.27 -7.62 -7.25
N ASP A 181 19.72 -8.11 -6.14
CA ASP A 181 20.35 -8.15 -4.83
C ASP A 181 20.13 -9.52 -4.16
N PRO A 182 20.63 -10.63 -4.74
CA PRO A 182 20.35 -11.98 -4.27
C PRO A 182 20.92 -12.29 -2.88
N GLY A 183 21.59 -11.36 -2.19
CA GLY A 183 21.96 -11.48 -0.78
C GLY A 183 20.95 -10.84 0.19
N LEU A 184 20.11 -9.92 -0.29
CA LEU A 184 19.07 -9.29 0.51
C LEU A 184 17.90 -10.27 0.67
N ARG A 185 17.48 -10.49 1.91
CA ARG A 185 16.38 -11.41 2.24
C ARG A 185 15.27 -10.63 2.94
N LEU A 186 14.14 -10.51 2.25
CA LEU A 186 12.91 -10.00 2.84
C LEU A 186 12.27 -11.10 3.71
N ARG A 187 11.67 -10.70 4.82
CA ARG A 187 11.01 -11.60 5.78
C ARG A 187 9.56 -11.86 5.43
N GLY A 188 8.92 -10.95 4.71
CA GLY A 188 7.58 -11.15 4.19
C GLY A 188 7.08 -9.99 3.31
N LEU A 189 5.89 -10.19 2.72
CA LEU A 189 5.12 -9.17 2.01
C LEU A 189 3.71 -9.01 2.62
N LEU A 190 3.38 -7.80 3.08
CA LEU A 190 2.03 -7.42 3.52
C LEU A 190 1.30 -6.70 2.37
N LEU A 191 0.35 -7.39 1.73
CA LEU A 191 -0.29 -6.95 0.49
C LEU A 191 -1.78 -6.68 0.73
N ASN A 192 -2.13 -5.42 0.96
CA ASN A 192 -3.52 -5.03 1.23
C ASN A 192 -4.21 -4.60 -0.09
N TYR A 193 -5.16 -5.39 -0.58
CA TYR A 193 -6.00 -5.16 -1.76
C TYR A 193 -5.21 -4.51 -2.91
N GLY A 194 -4.12 -5.18 -3.30
CA GLY A 194 -3.11 -4.62 -4.18
C GLY A 194 -3.53 -4.55 -5.64
N VAL A 195 -2.86 -3.69 -6.41
CA VAL A 195 -3.01 -3.66 -7.87
C VAL A 195 -1.99 -4.62 -8.49
N PHE A 196 -2.42 -5.64 -9.23
CA PHE A 196 -1.49 -6.65 -9.76
C PHE A 196 -1.53 -6.84 -11.26
N ASP A 197 -2.57 -6.32 -11.92
CA ASP A 197 -2.80 -6.49 -13.35
C ASP A 197 -3.34 -5.20 -13.98
N ASP A 198 -2.94 -4.91 -15.22
CA ASP A 198 -3.41 -3.74 -15.96
C ASP A 198 -4.58 -4.05 -16.90
N ARG A 199 -4.95 -5.33 -17.05
CA ARG A 199 -6.01 -5.74 -18.01
C ARG A 199 -7.40 -5.24 -17.64
N MET A 200 -7.67 -5.04 -16.34
CA MET A 200 -8.93 -4.52 -15.83
C MET A 200 -10.17 -5.27 -16.35
N ALA A 201 -10.05 -6.60 -16.51
CA ALA A 201 -11.01 -7.44 -17.23
C ALA A 201 -11.63 -8.55 -16.38
N THR A 202 -11.42 -8.53 -15.07
CA THR A 202 -12.00 -9.53 -14.15
C THR A 202 -13.49 -9.26 -13.91
N PRO A 203 -14.27 -10.26 -13.45
CA PRO A 203 -15.67 -10.05 -13.07
C PRO A 203 -15.86 -8.91 -12.06
N SER A 204 -14.98 -8.79 -11.05
CA SER A 204 -15.01 -7.69 -10.07
C SER A 204 -14.90 -6.30 -10.70
N TYR A 205 -14.13 -6.13 -11.79
CA TYR A 205 -14.06 -4.86 -12.52
C TYR A 205 -15.38 -4.49 -13.20
N ALA A 206 -16.16 -5.48 -13.65
CA ALA A 206 -17.47 -5.25 -14.24
C ALA A 206 -18.54 -4.99 -13.16
N GLU A 207 -18.51 -5.77 -12.07
CA GLU A 207 -19.50 -5.70 -11.00
C GLU A 207 -19.39 -4.42 -10.16
N PHE A 208 -18.15 -4.03 -9.80
CA PHE A 208 -17.88 -2.90 -8.90
C PHE A 208 -17.37 -1.66 -9.64
N ALA A 209 -17.63 -1.57 -10.95
CA ALA A 209 -17.11 -0.53 -11.83
C ALA A 209 -17.34 0.90 -11.32
N GLU A 210 -18.46 1.13 -10.63
CA GLU A 210 -18.92 2.44 -10.15
C GLU A 210 -19.60 2.32 -8.77
N GLY A 211 -19.56 3.38 -7.96
CA GLY A 211 -20.34 3.46 -6.71
C GLY A 211 -19.69 2.87 -5.45
N TYR A 212 -18.53 2.23 -5.57
CA TYR A 212 -17.79 1.59 -4.46
C TYR A 212 -16.46 2.31 -4.12
N GLY A 213 -16.36 3.60 -4.43
CA GLY A 213 -15.18 4.42 -4.15
C GLY A 213 -14.12 4.37 -5.26
N LEU A 214 -13.38 3.28 -5.36
CA LEU A 214 -12.49 3.03 -6.51
C LEU A 214 -13.35 2.59 -7.69
N THR A 215 -13.09 3.18 -8.87
CA THR A 215 -13.87 2.91 -10.09
C THR A 215 -12.97 2.39 -11.20
N ALA A 216 -13.56 1.72 -12.18
CA ALA A 216 -12.84 1.32 -13.39
C ALA A 216 -12.27 2.54 -14.15
N GLU A 217 -12.95 3.69 -14.12
CA GLU A 217 -12.42 4.94 -14.70
C GLU A 217 -11.15 5.41 -13.97
N LYS A 218 -11.18 5.45 -12.64
CA LYS A 218 -10.01 5.82 -11.83
C LYS A 218 -8.82 4.91 -12.11
N MET A 219 -9.04 3.60 -12.18
CA MET A 219 -7.96 2.65 -12.46
C MET A 219 -7.34 2.83 -13.84
N ARG A 220 -8.14 3.11 -14.88
CA ARG A 220 -7.60 3.44 -16.22
C ARG A 220 -6.71 4.69 -16.14
N PHE A 221 -7.22 5.75 -15.50
CA PHE A 221 -6.47 6.98 -15.32
C PHE A 221 -5.15 6.77 -14.54
N TYR A 222 -5.15 5.93 -13.51
CA TYR A 222 -3.95 5.61 -12.73
C TYR A 222 -2.92 4.85 -13.55
N TRP A 223 -3.34 3.85 -14.33
CA TRP A 223 -2.45 3.15 -15.25
C TRP A 223 -1.88 4.07 -16.34
N ASP A 224 -2.68 5.00 -16.86
CA ASP A 224 -2.25 6.01 -17.84
C ASP A 224 -1.28 7.04 -17.26
N CYS A 225 -1.33 7.29 -15.94
CA CYS A 225 -0.33 8.11 -15.26
C CYS A 225 0.94 7.32 -14.94
N TYR A 226 0.78 6.11 -14.38
CA TYR A 226 1.88 5.30 -13.87
C TYR A 226 2.73 4.70 -14.98
N ALA A 227 2.12 4.05 -15.96
CA ALA A 227 2.81 3.41 -17.08
C ALA A 227 2.14 3.85 -18.39
N PRO A 228 2.38 5.10 -18.84
CA PRO A 228 1.73 5.66 -20.03
C PRO A 228 2.14 4.95 -21.32
N ASN A 229 3.33 4.33 -21.35
CA ASN A 229 3.76 3.49 -22.44
C ASN A 229 3.23 2.06 -22.23
N PRO A 230 2.39 1.52 -23.13
CA PRO A 230 1.84 0.17 -22.98
C PRO A 230 2.90 -0.94 -22.85
N ALA A 231 4.09 -0.75 -23.43
CA ALA A 231 5.18 -1.72 -23.31
C ALA A 231 5.66 -1.87 -21.85
N ASP A 232 5.61 -0.80 -21.06
CA ASP A 232 6.03 -0.83 -19.66
C ASP A 232 5.07 -1.67 -18.80
N ARG A 233 3.79 -1.74 -19.17
CA ARG A 233 2.78 -2.56 -18.49
C ARG A 233 3.03 -4.06 -18.67
N LEU A 234 3.79 -4.45 -19.71
CA LEU A 234 4.22 -5.84 -19.89
C LEU A 234 5.33 -6.25 -18.91
N SER A 235 5.97 -5.27 -18.24
CA SER A 235 6.99 -5.55 -17.25
C SER A 235 6.42 -6.31 -16.06
N PRO A 236 7.07 -7.41 -15.62
CA PRO A 236 6.66 -8.12 -14.40
C PRO A 236 6.84 -7.29 -13.13
N PHE A 237 7.50 -6.12 -13.20
CA PHE A 237 7.59 -5.21 -12.06
C PHE A 237 6.48 -4.16 -12.02
N ALA A 238 5.85 -3.86 -13.16
CA ALA A 238 4.69 -2.98 -13.23
C ALA A 238 3.40 -3.76 -12.93
N ALA A 239 3.26 -4.94 -13.53
CA ALA A 239 2.13 -5.86 -13.34
C ALA A 239 2.62 -7.22 -12.80
N PRO A 240 2.81 -7.34 -11.47
CA PRO A 240 3.43 -8.50 -10.84
C PRO A 240 2.78 -9.85 -11.10
N ILE A 241 1.51 -9.89 -11.51
CA ILE A 241 0.82 -11.16 -11.85
C ILE A 241 1.53 -11.93 -12.98
N ARG A 242 2.37 -11.25 -13.78
CA ARG A 242 3.11 -11.82 -14.90
C ARG A 242 4.50 -12.32 -14.53
N ALA A 243 4.93 -12.12 -13.28
CA ALA A 243 6.27 -12.46 -12.83
C ALA A 243 6.42 -13.96 -12.52
N ASP A 244 7.67 -14.44 -12.53
CA ASP A 244 8.01 -15.65 -11.79
C ASP A 244 7.96 -15.34 -10.30
N LEU A 245 6.98 -15.91 -9.58
CA LEU A 245 6.75 -15.64 -8.16
C LEU A 245 7.53 -16.58 -7.23
N ARG A 246 8.26 -17.57 -7.77
CA ARG A 246 8.98 -18.56 -6.94
C ARG A 246 10.07 -17.90 -6.09
N GLY A 247 10.21 -18.38 -4.87
CA GLY A 247 11.24 -17.88 -3.95
C GLY A 247 10.97 -16.47 -3.39
N LEU A 248 9.77 -15.91 -3.60
CA LEU A 248 9.29 -14.78 -2.80
C LEU A 248 9.09 -15.21 -1.34
N PRO A 249 9.21 -14.27 -0.37
CA PRO A 249 9.01 -14.57 1.03
C PRO A 249 7.51 -14.80 1.35
N PRO A 250 7.17 -15.26 2.56
CA PRO A 250 5.77 -15.40 2.97
C PRO A 250 4.96 -14.13 2.73
N CYS A 251 3.70 -14.29 2.33
CA CYS A 251 2.80 -13.20 2.01
C CYS A 251 1.54 -13.24 2.89
N LEU A 252 1.07 -12.08 3.33
CA LEU A 252 -0.32 -11.88 3.76
C LEU A 252 -1.03 -11.05 2.70
N VAL A 253 -2.13 -11.57 2.16
CA VAL A 253 -2.98 -10.85 1.20
C VAL A 253 -4.35 -10.57 1.82
N GLN A 254 -4.70 -9.29 1.98
CA GLN A 254 -6.01 -8.87 2.47
C GLN A 254 -6.86 -8.36 1.31
N ILE A 255 -8.10 -8.81 1.18
CA ILE A 255 -8.96 -8.53 0.03
C ILE A 255 -10.22 -7.81 0.51
N ALA A 256 -10.57 -6.68 -0.11
CA ALA A 256 -11.88 -6.07 0.06
C ALA A 256 -12.88 -6.76 -0.89
N GLU A 257 -14.03 -7.21 -0.38
CA GLU A 257 -15.00 -7.97 -1.20
C GLU A 257 -15.61 -7.12 -2.32
N LEU A 258 -16.00 -5.88 -2.01
CA LEU A 258 -16.72 -4.98 -2.91
C LEU A 258 -15.74 -4.00 -3.58
N ASP A 259 -14.77 -4.55 -4.30
CA ASP A 259 -13.65 -3.83 -4.90
C ASP A 259 -13.41 -4.30 -6.33
N VAL A 260 -13.15 -3.36 -7.25
CA VAL A 260 -12.74 -3.69 -8.62
C VAL A 260 -11.50 -4.60 -8.64
N LEU A 261 -10.63 -4.48 -7.64
CA LEU A 261 -9.41 -5.29 -7.52
C LEU A 261 -9.62 -6.66 -6.84
N ALA A 262 -10.83 -7.00 -6.41
CA ALA A 262 -11.07 -8.20 -5.60
C ALA A 262 -10.63 -9.48 -6.30
N ASP A 263 -11.02 -9.68 -7.56
CA ASP A 263 -10.68 -10.90 -8.29
C ASP A 263 -9.21 -10.98 -8.69
N GLU A 264 -8.57 -9.85 -9.04
CA GLU A 264 -7.13 -9.88 -9.34
C GLU A 264 -6.27 -10.16 -8.10
N ASN A 265 -6.73 -9.78 -6.91
CA ASN A 265 -6.09 -10.19 -5.65
C ASN A 265 -6.28 -11.70 -5.42
N ARG A 266 -7.45 -12.27 -5.71
CA ARG A 266 -7.69 -13.72 -5.66
C ARG A 266 -6.82 -14.47 -6.67
N ASP A 267 -6.65 -13.92 -7.88
CA ASP A 267 -5.74 -14.44 -8.90
C ASP A 267 -4.29 -14.42 -8.42
N MET A 268 -3.84 -13.32 -7.82
CA MET A 268 -2.49 -13.21 -7.26
C MET A 268 -2.26 -14.23 -6.13
N VAL A 269 -3.23 -14.44 -5.24
CA VAL A 269 -3.12 -15.47 -4.19
C VAL A 269 -2.96 -16.87 -4.79
N ARG A 270 -3.75 -17.21 -5.82
CA ARG A 270 -3.59 -18.48 -6.55
C ARG A 270 -2.19 -18.59 -7.15
N ALA A 271 -1.75 -17.56 -7.87
CA ALA A 271 -0.44 -17.55 -8.53
C ALA A 271 0.72 -17.70 -7.53
N LEU A 272 0.67 -17.04 -6.37
CA LEU A 272 1.66 -17.18 -5.31
C LEU A 272 1.69 -18.62 -4.74
N ARG A 273 0.52 -19.22 -4.48
CA ARG A 273 0.42 -20.61 -4.00
C ARG A 273 0.95 -21.60 -5.03
N ASP A 274 0.59 -21.43 -6.30
CA ASP A 274 1.07 -22.28 -7.40
C ASP A 274 2.61 -22.18 -7.57
N ALA A 275 3.18 -21.02 -7.25
CA ALA A 275 4.63 -20.81 -7.19
C ALA A 275 5.30 -21.34 -5.90
N GLY A 276 4.55 -21.97 -5.00
CA GLY A 276 5.05 -22.54 -3.74
C GLY A 276 5.35 -21.51 -2.65
N VAL A 277 4.84 -20.28 -2.77
CA VAL A 277 4.98 -19.24 -1.75
C VAL A 277 3.99 -19.52 -0.61
N ALA A 278 4.42 -19.33 0.64
CA ALA A 278 3.52 -19.40 1.78
C ALA A 278 2.60 -18.18 1.79
N VAL A 279 1.28 -18.39 1.68
CA VAL A 279 0.29 -17.30 1.60
C VAL A 279 -0.80 -17.48 2.64
N GLU A 280 -0.91 -16.49 3.53
CA GLU A 280 -2.13 -16.26 4.31
C GLU A 280 -3.02 -15.30 3.53
N GLU A 281 -4.30 -15.62 3.36
CA GLU A 281 -5.27 -14.74 2.70
C GLU A 281 -6.41 -14.41 3.66
N GLU A 282 -6.97 -13.22 3.54
CA GLU A 282 -8.22 -12.89 4.19
C GLU A 282 -9.08 -11.94 3.35
N THR A 283 -10.28 -12.40 3.00
CA THR A 283 -11.30 -11.52 2.40
C THR A 283 -12.13 -10.88 3.50
N PHE A 284 -12.36 -9.58 3.40
CA PHE A 284 -13.20 -8.79 4.29
C PHE A 284 -14.55 -8.50 3.61
N PRO A 285 -15.63 -9.22 3.98
CA PRO A 285 -16.95 -9.03 3.39
C PRO A 285 -17.50 -7.63 3.65
N GLY A 286 -18.26 -7.12 2.68
CA GLY A 286 -18.92 -5.81 2.76
C GLY A 286 -17.97 -4.60 2.78
N MET A 287 -16.66 -4.82 2.66
CA MET A 287 -15.67 -3.74 2.60
C MET A 287 -15.42 -3.28 1.17
N VAL A 288 -15.24 -1.97 1.01
CA VAL A 288 -14.84 -1.33 -0.25
C VAL A 288 -13.34 -1.05 -0.30
N HIS A 289 -12.83 -0.68 -1.47
CA HIS A 289 -11.43 -0.32 -1.65
C HIS A 289 -10.95 0.77 -0.67
N GLY A 290 -9.77 0.58 -0.07
CA GLY A 290 -9.18 1.55 0.85
C GLY A 290 -9.74 1.53 2.28
N PHE A 291 -10.50 0.50 2.66
CA PHE A 291 -11.17 0.42 3.97
C PHE A 291 -10.24 0.50 5.18
N LEU A 292 -8.93 0.20 5.07
CA LEU A 292 -8.00 0.28 6.22
C LEU A 292 -7.94 1.68 6.85
N ARG A 293 -8.19 2.73 6.05
CA ARG A 293 -8.23 4.10 6.59
C ARG A 293 -9.42 4.32 7.54
N ALA A 294 -10.43 3.47 7.46
CA ALA A 294 -11.60 3.48 8.31
C ALA A 294 -11.40 2.70 9.63
N ARG A 295 -10.18 2.24 9.99
CA ARG A 295 -9.89 1.41 11.19
C ARG A 295 -10.42 1.94 12.53
N ASN A 296 -10.66 3.25 12.65
CA ASN A 296 -11.24 3.86 13.85
C ASN A 296 -12.77 3.94 13.83
N HIS A 297 -13.40 3.64 12.70
CA HIS A 297 -14.85 3.76 12.47
C HIS A 297 -15.51 2.42 12.11
N VAL A 298 -14.76 1.50 11.50
CA VAL A 298 -15.26 0.22 10.97
C VAL A 298 -14.52 -0.94 11.63
N GLY A 299 -15.27 -1.85 12.24
CA GLY A 299 -14.77 -3.02 12.96
C GLY A 299 -13.97 -3.97 12.07
N ALA A 300 -14.44 -4.21 10.84
CA ALA A 300 -13.71 -5.01 9.85
C ALA A 300 -12.34 -4.37 9.48
N ALA A 301 -12.27 -3.05 9.34
CA ALA A 301 -11.00 -2.34 9.12
C ALA A 301 -10.05 -2.47 10.31
N ARG A 302 -10.56 -2.37 11.54
CA ARG A 302 -9.77 -2.60 12.76
C ARG A 302 -9.25 -4.04 12.82
N ARG A 303 -10.09 -5.02 12.47
CA ARG A 303 -9.72 -6.44 12.41
C ARG A 303 -8.64 -6.70 11.37
N ALA A 304 -8.74 -6.08 10.19
CA ALA A 304 -7.71 -6.19 9.15
C ALA A 304 -6.34 -5.72 9.65
N VAL A 305 -6.29 -4.58 10.35
CA VAL A 305 -5.06 -4.11 11.00
C VAL A 305 -4.54 -5.11 12.04
N SER A 306 -5.42 -5.69 12.87
CA SER A 306 -5.03 -6.71 13.87
C SER A 306 -4.42 -7.96 13.23
N VAL A 307 -5.02 -8.45 12.14
CA VAL A 307 -4.53 -9.63 11.41
C VAL A 307 -3.15 -9.36 10.82
N ALA A 308 -2.96 -8.20 10.20
CA ALA A 308 -1.66 -7.77 9.70
C ALA A 308 -0.62 -7.61 10.82
N VAL A 309 -1.01 -7.05 11.97
CA VAL A 309 -0.15 -6.96 13.16
C VAL A 309 0.30 -8.34 13.64
N ASP A 310 -0.62 -9.29 13.77
CA ASP A 310 -0.28 -10.63 14.26
C ASP A 310 0.59 -11.39 13.26
N TRP A 311 0.37 -11.18 11.96
CA TRP A 311 1.21 -11.72 10.91
C TRP A 311 2.62 -11.10 10.93
N LEU A 312 2.74 -9.79 11.12
CA LEU A 312 4.04 -9.09 11.24
C LEU A 312 4.83 -9.54 12.47
N LYS A 313 4.18 -9.88 13.59
CA LYS A 313 4.91 -10.44 14.75
C LYS A 313 5.60 -11.76 14.43
N ARG A 314 5.02 -12.58 13.53
CA ARG A 314 5.58 -13.87 13.11
C ARG A 314 6.59 -13.75 11.99
N ASN A 315 6.40 -12.78 11.10
CA ASN A 315 7.16 -12.63 9.85
C ASN A 315 8.01 -11.34 9.78
N GLY A 316 8.11 -10.58 10.87
CA GLY A 316 8.91 -9.36 11.01
C GLY A 316 10.39 -9.63 11.26
#